data_AF-A0A813HQF6-F1
#
_entry.id   AF-A0A813HQF6-F1
#
_cell.length_a   1.000
_cell.length_b   1.000
_cell.length_c   1.000
_cell.angle_alpha   90.00
_cell.angle_beta   90.00
_cell.angle_gamma   90.00
#
_symmetry.space_group_name_H-M   'P 1'
#
loop_
_entity.id
_entity.type
_entity.pdbx_description
1 polymer ?
#
loop_
_entity_poly.entity_id
_entity_poly.type
_entity_poly.pdbx_seq_one_letter_code
_entity_poly.pdbx_strand_id
1 'polypeptide(L)'
;ALKLLLCLVGLVFSSRLRPALKDWSVEIGFREAAMPSMVFALQNFVCTAAYRRLDGVTFNVLSQTKLLFTALFALALRGRDQTKQQWQALLLIFIASASAVIGEGAASRGPMEASRADVVVGAAAALLGAALSGLGSVLSEDVLVQKQRDVLLFSAELAAGGILVVGVNLLLDLNGDGTRLLHSRDLFALWTPSTLLPVVTLGCGGILVGVVTKAVGSVRK
;
A
#
# COMPACT_ATOMS: atom_id res chain seq x y z
N ALA A 1 13.29 -1.88 -4.19
CA ALA A 1 14.46 -2.70 -4.55
C ALA A 1 14.50 -4.04 -3.79
N LEU A 2 14.55 -4.06 -2.45
CA LEU A 2 14.65 -5.31 -1.67
C LEU A 2 13.51 -6.31 -1.96
N LYS A 3 12.26 -5.85 -1.99
CA LYS A 3 11.10 -6.69 -2.34
C LYS A 3 11.25 -7.36 -3.71
N LEU A 4 11.77 -6.63 -4.71
CA LEU A 4 12.02 -7.14 -6.06
C LEU A 4 13.09 -8.25 -6.04
N LEU A 5 14.19 -8.01 -5.33
CA LEU A 5 15.25 -9.03 -5.16
C LEU A 5 14.72 -10.28 -4.46
N LEU A 6 13.95 -10.13 -3.37
CA LEU A 6 13.35 -11.25 -2.65
C LEU A 6 12.37 -12.05 -3.53
N CYS A 7 11.56 -11.37 -4.35
CA CYS A 7 10.67 -12.05 -5.29
C CYS A 7 11.45 -12.83 -6.36
N LEU A 8 12.49 -12.23 -6.93
CA LEU A 8 13.33 -12.87 -7.96
C LEU A 8 14.09 -14.07 -7.39
N VAL A 9 14.68 -13.93 -6.21
CA VAL A 9 15.33 -15.03 -5.48
C VAL A 9 14.31 -16.14 -5.19
N GLY A 10 13.12 -15.79 -4.68
CA GLY A 10 12.04 -16.74 -4.43
C GLY A 10 11.61 -17.50 -5.69
N LEU A 11 11.54 -16.84 -6.85
CA LEU A 11 11.20 -17.46 -8.14
C LEU A 11 12.27 -18.46 -8.61
N VAL A 12 13.54 -18.11 -8.43
CA VAL A 12 14.68 -18.96 -8.77
C VAL A 12 14.73 -20.18 -7.86
N PHE A 13 14.63 -19.99 -6.54
CA PHE A 13 14.63 -21.11 -5.57
C PHE A 13 13.42 -22.02 -5.69
N SER A 14 12.25 -21.47 -6.03
CA SER A 14 11.03 -22.27 -6.18
C SER A 14 10.96 -23.05 -7.50
N SER A 15 11.96 -22.91 -8.40
CA SER A 15 11.94 -23.44 -9.77
C SER A 15 10.71 -23.03 -10.61
N ARG A 16 9.99 -21.99 -10.18
CA ARG A 16 8.77 -21.48 -10.84
C ARG A 16 9.07 -20.45 -11.92
N LEU A 17 10.33 -20.05 -12.07
CA LEU A 17 10.76 -19.05 -13.05
C LEU A 17 10.42 -19.45 -14.49
N ARG A 18 10.73 -20.68 -14.92
CA ARG A 18 10.51 -21.13 -16.31
C ARG A 18 9.03 -21.28 -16.68
N PRO A 19 8.17 -21.90 -15.85
CA PRO A 19 6.73 -21.92 -16.09
C PRO A 19 6.11 -20.52 -16.07
N ALA A 20 6.50 -19.68 -15.11
CA ALA A 20 5.92 -18.35 -14.96
C ALA A 20 6.31 -17.40 -16.12
N LEU A 21 7.51 -17.53 -16.69
CA LEU A 21 7.94 -16.75 -17.86
C LEU A 21 7.36 -17.27 -19.19
N LYS A 22 6.93 -18.54 -19.26
CA LYS A 22 6.44 -19.15 -20.50
C LYS A 22 5.11 -18.55 -20.96
N ASP A 23 4.23 -18.23 -20.01
CA ASP A 23 2.93 -17.60 -20.26
C ASP A 23 2.99 -16.06 -20.14
N TRP A 24 4.20 -15.50 -20.04
CA TRP A 24 4.42 -14.11 -19.70
C TRP A 24 4.89 -13.29 -20.89
N SER A 25 4.23 -12.15 -21.11
CA SER A 25 4.70 -11.07 -21.96
C SER A 25 4.79 -9.78 -21.15
N VAL A 26 5.78 -8.94 -21.48
CA VAL A 26 5.99 -7.62 -20.87
C VAL A 26 4.75 -6.74 -21.00
N GLU A 27 4.03 -6.85 -22.12
CA GLU A 27 2.81 -6.06 -22.38
C GLU A 27 1.66 -6.46 -21.45
N ILE A 28 1.49 -7.77 -21.22
CA ILE A 28 0.47 -8.30 -20.30
C ILE A 28 0.84 -7.93 -18.86
N GLY A 29 2.11 -8.09 -18.49
CA GLY A 29 2.61 -7.69 -17.19
C GLY A 29 2.40 -6.20 -16.91
N PHE A 30 2.74 -5.36 -17.87
CA PHE A 30 2.52 -3.92 -17.77
C PHE A 30 1.03 -3.60 -17.67
N ARG A 31 0.18 -4.11 -18.57
CA ARG A 31 -1.25 -3.79 -18.58
C ARG A 31 -1.98 -4.23 -17.31
N GLU A 32 -1.58 -5.36 -16.73
CA GLU A 32 -2.24 -5.93 -15.55
C GLU A 32 -1.67 -5.40 -14.23
N ALA A 33 -0.37 -5.13 -14.15
CA ALA A 33 0.26 -4.57 -12.97
C ALA A 33 0.25 -3.03 -12.93
N ALA A 34 0.09 -2.33 -14.07
CA ALA A 34 0.13 -0.87 -14.13
C ALA A 34 -0.97 -0.24 -13.28
N MET A 35 -2.23 -0.65 -13.45
CA MET A 35 -3.34 -0.08 -12.70
C MET A 35 -3.17 -0.26 -11.18
N PRO A 36 -2.94 -1.48 -10.64
CA PRO A 36 -2.66 -1.64 -9.21
C PRO A 36 -1.41 -0.87 -8.75
N SER A 37 -0.34 -0.84 -9.55
CA SER A 37 0.89 -0.12 -9.19
C SER A 37 0.67 1.37 -9.06
N MET A 38 -0.08 1.98 -10.00
CA MET A 38 -0.41 3.40 -9.95
C MET A 38 -1.28 3.73 -8.73
N VAL A 39 -2.27 2.90 -8.43
CA VAL A 39 -3.12 3.06 -7.25
C VAL A 39 -2.30 2.97 -5.96
N PHE A 40 -1.39 1.98 -5.85
CA PHE A 40 -0.51 1.86 -4.69
C PHE A 40 0.54 2.99 -4.61
N ALA A 41 1.00 3.51 -5.74
CA ALA A 41 1.90 4.66 -5.76
C ALA A 41 1.20 5.93 -5.26
N LEU A 42 -0.02 6.20 -5.74
CA LEU A 42 -0.84 7.30 -5.26
C LEU A 42 -1.19 7.11 -3.78
N GLN A 43 -1.51 5.89 -3.37
CA GLN A 43 -1.71 5.55 -1.96
C GLN A 43 -0.50 5.96 -1.12
N ASN A 44 0.70 5.55 -1.52
CA ASN A 44 1.93 5.87 -0.78
C ASN A 44 2.17 7.38 -0.70
N PHE A 45 1.89 8.12 -1.77
CA PHE A 45 1.99 9.58 -1.78
C PHE A 45 1.05 10.23 -0.74
N VAL A 46 -0.22 9.85 -0.76
CA VAL A 46 -1.23 10.39 0.15
C VAL A 46 -0.97 9.97 1.60
N CYS A 47 -0.59 8.71 1.85
CA CYS A 47 -0.23 8.24 3.20
C CYS A 47 1.00 8.99 3.74
N THR A 48 2.00 9.27 2.90
CA THR A 48 3.16 10.08 3.30
C THR A 48 2.73 11.51 3.67
N ALA A 49 1.78 12.10 2.93
CA ALA A 49 1.21 13.40 3.27
C ALA A 49 0.43 13.38 4.60
N ALA A 50 -0.23 12.27 4.93
CA ALA A 50 -0.94 12.09 6.19
C ALA A 50 0.02 11.90 7.39
N TYR A 51 1.07 11.08 7.25
CA TYR A 51 2.09 10.87 8.29
C TYR A 51 2.81 12.14 8.74
N ARG A 52 2.89 13.16 7.87
CA ARG A 52 3.50 14.45 8.22
C ARG A 52 2.57 15.35 9.04
N ARG A 53 1.28 15.01 9.14
CA ARG A 53 0.22 15.85 9.72
C ARG A 53 -0.51 15.18 10.89
N LEU A 54 -0.44 13.86 10.97
CA LEU A 54 -1.02 13.04 12.04
C LEU A 54 0.09 12.37 12.84
N ASP A 55 -0.17 12.13 14.11
CA ASP A 55 0.65 11.22 14.91
C ASP A 55 0.45 9.76 14.45
N GLY A 56 1.34 8.89 14.93
CA GLY A 56 1.36 7.49 14.50
C GLY A 56 0.12 6.69 14.95
N VAL A 57 -0.52 7.04 16.06
CA VAL A 57 -1.67 6.30 16.59
C VAL A 57 -2.89 6.58 15.74
N THR A 58 -3.25 7.86 15.52
CA THR A 58 -4.44 8.17 14.71
C THR A 58 -4.27 7.80 13.25
N PHE A 59 -3.07 7.94 12.67
CA PHE A 59 -2.83 7.41 11.34
C PHE A 59 -3.09 5.89 11.27
N ASN A 60 -2.61 5.13 12.26
CA ASN A 60 -2.77 3.68 12.27
C ASN A 60 -4.23 3.26 12.42
N VAL A 61 -4.99 3.91 13.31
CA VAL A 61 -6.43 3.62 13.48
C VAL A 61 -7.21 3.99 12.21
N LEU A 62 -6.96 5.17 11.63
CA LEU A 62 -7.61 5.58 10.37
C LEU A 62 -7.29 4.63 9.22
N SER A 63 -6.06 4.13 9.16
CA SER A 63 -5.65 3.19 8.12
C SER A 63 -6.41 1.85 8.17
N GLN A 64 -6.95 1.45 9.33
CA GLN A 64 -7.75 0.23 9.45
C GLN A 64 -9.10 0.31 8.71
N THR A 65 -9.59 1.52 8.42
CA THR A 65 -10.79 1.72 7.55
C THR A 65 -10.59 1.16 6.15
N LYS A 66 -9.35 0.84 5.75
CA LYS A 66 -9.03 0.09 4.54
C LYS A 66 -9.90 -1.15 4.39
N LEU A 67 -10.17 -1.89 5.47
CA LEU A 67 -10.97 -3.11 5.41
C LEU A 67 -12.40 -2.83 4.93
N LEU A 68 -13.01 -1.74 5.40
CA LEU A 68 -14.32 -1.27 4.95
C LEU A 68 -14.29 -0.94 3.45
N PHE A 69 -13.33 -0.14 3.01
CA PHE A 69 -13.22 0.20 1.59
C PHE A 69 -12.95 -1.01 0.71
N THR A 70 -12.12 -1.94 1.17
CA THR A 70 -11.83 -3.18 0.43
C THR A 70 -13.11 -4.02 0.26
N ALA A 71 -13.93 -4.14 1.31
CA ALA A 71 -15.21 -4.84 1.23
C ALA A 71 -16.20 -4.14 0.30
N LEU A 72 -16.29 -2.80 0.37
CA LEU A 72 -17.14 -2.00 -0.52
C LEU A 72 -16.72 -2.15 -1.99
N PHE A 73 -15.42 -2.05 -2.28
CA PHE A 73 -14.92 -2.24 -3.64
C PHE A 73 -15.05 -3.69 -4.10
N ALA A 74 -14.91 -4.67 -3.21
CA ALA A 74 -15.14 -6.08 -3.54
C ALA A 74 -16.61 -6.33 -3.92
N LEU A 75 -17.56 -5.72 -3.19
CA LEU A 75 -18.98 -5.77 -3.54
C LEU A 75 -19.23 -5.06 -4.87
N ALA A 76 -18.76 -3.83 -5.03
CA ALA A 76 -19.04 -3.00 -6.20
C ALA A 76 -18.39 -3.53 -7.50
N LEU A 77 -17.14 -3.98 -7.45
CA LEU A 77 -16.39 -4.40 -8.64
C LEU A 77 -16.51 -5.90 -8.92
N ARG A 78 -16.90 -6.71 -7.93
CA ARG A 78 -16.90 -8.19 -8.04
C ARG A 78 -18.25 -8.82 -7.72
N GLY A 79 -19.23 -8.04 -7.29
CA GLY A 79 -20.53 -8.56 -6.87
C GLY A 79 -20.44 -9.52 -5.69
N ARG A 80 -19.40 -9.42 -4.86
CA ARG A 80 -19.23 -10.33 -3.72
C ARG A 80 -19.98 -9.82 -2.50
N ASP A 81 -21.08 -10.50 -2.19
CA ASP A 81 -21.86 -10.24 -1.00
C ASP A 81 -21.07 -10.49 0.28
N GLN A 82 -21.29 -9.63 1.27
CA GLN A 82 -20.75 -9.74 2.61
C GLN A 82 -21.85 -10.21 3.57
N THR A 83 -21.50 -11.09 4.49
CA THR A 83 -22.40 -11.56 5.54
C THR A 83 -22.80 -10.43 6.49
N LYS A 84 -23.93 -10.59 7.18
CA LYS A 84 -24.39 -9.63 8.20
C LYS A 84 -23.35 -9.41 9.31
N GLN A 85 -22.61 -10.45 9.69
CA GLN A 85 -21.55 -10.37 10.70
C GLN A 85 -20.34 -9.57 10.19
N GLN A 86 -19.95 -9.73 8.91
CA GLN A 86 -18.90 -8.92 8.29
C GLN A 86 -19.29 -7.44 8.26
N TRP A 87 -20.53 -7.11 7.89
CA TRP A 87 -21.02 -5.73 7.93
C TRP A 87 -20.96 -5.11 9.33
N GLN A 88 -21.30 -5.88 10.38
CA GLN A 88 -21.18 -5.42 11.77
C GLN A 88 -19.72 -5.16 12.16
N ALA A 89 -18.80 -6.06 11.81
CA ALA A 89 -17.37 -5.86 12.08
C ALA A 89 -16.80 -4.62 11.37
N LEU A 90 -17.20 -4.40 10.11
CA LEU A 90 -16.79 -3.23 9.33
C LEU A 90 -17.33 -1.92 9.91
N LEU A 91 -18.58 -1.92 10.38
CA LEU A 91 -19.18 -0.76 11.04
C LEU A 91 -18.48 -0.45 12.37
N LEU A 92 -18.11 -1.46 13.15
CA LEU A 92 -17.32 -1.29 14.38
C LEU A 92 -15.95 -0.65 14.09
N ILE A 93 -15.25 -1.11 13.05
CA ILE A 93 -13.96 -0.53 12.64
C ILE A 93 -14.14 0.94 12.25
N PHE A 94 -15.20 1.27 11.51
CA PHE A 94 -15.49 2.64 11.13
C PHE A 94 -15.75 3.54 12.36
N ILE A 95 -16.58 3.09 13.30
CA ILE A 95 -16.86 3.84 14.54
C ILE A 95 -15.58 4.04 15.36
N ALA A 96 -14.77 2.99 15.54
CA ALA A 96 -13.50 3.10 16.26
C ALA A 96 -12.55 4.13 15.61
N SER A 97 -12.49 4.15 14.28
CA SER A 97 -11.68 5.12 13.54
C SER A 97 -12.19 6.56 13.67
N ALA A 98 -13.51 6.76 13.63
CA ALA A 98 -14.12 8.07 13.82
C ALA A 98 -13.91 8.58 15.25
N SER A 99 -14.01 7.70 16.25
CA SER A 99 -13.78 8.08 17.66
C SER A 99 -12.34 8.48 17.94
N ALA A 100 -11.35 7.87 17.27
CA ALA A 100 -9.94 8.21 17.45
C ALA A 100 -9.65 9.65 17.01
N VAL A 101 -10.18 10.07 15.86
CA VAL A 101 -10.03 11.46 15.36
C VAL A 101 -10.63 12.49 16.31
N ILE A 102 -11.79 12.16 16.90
CA ILE A 102 -12.48 13.05 17.85
C ILE A 102 -11.69 13.14 19.17
N GLY A 103 -11.13 12.02 19.64
CA GLY A 103 -10.34 11.95 20.87
C GLY A 103 -9.09 12.81 20.84
N GLU A 104 -8.38 12.83 19.70
CA GLU A 104 -7.20 13.70 19.53
C GLU A 104 -7.53 15.18 19.40
N GLY A 105 -8.59 15.51 18.68
CA GLY A 105 -9.06 16.89 18.57
C GLY A 105 -9.49 17.50 19.92
N ALA A 106 -9.77 16.66 20.93
CA ALA A 106 -10.08 17.08 22.30
C ALA A 106 -8.87 17.06 23.25
N ALA A 107 -7.85 16.23 22.97
CA ALA A 107 -6.70 16.01 23.84
C ALA A 107 -5.50 16.95 23.56
N SER A 108 -5.51 17.70 22.45
CA SER A 108 -4.45 18.66 22.10
C SER A 108 -4.52 19.93 22.96
N ARG A 109 -4.01 19.85 24.21
CA ARG A 109 -3.54 20.99 25.01
C ARG A 109 -2.01 20.90 25.15
N GLY A 110 -1.27 21.46 24.18
CA GLY A 110 0.19 21.54 24.22
C GLY A 110 0.78 22.40 23.08
N PRO A 111 2.00 22.97 23.23
CA PRO A 111 2.40 24.26 22.64
C PRO A 111 2.82 24.23 21.16
N MET A 112 2.68 23.10 20.47
CA MET A 112 3.09 22.94 19.07
C MET A 112 1.84 22.52 18.27
N GLU A 113 0.95 23.49 18.09
CA GLU A 113 -0.38 23.28 17.54
C GLU A 113 -0.30 22.91 16.04
N ALA A 114 -0.45 21.62 15.73
CA ALA A 114 -1.06 21.27 14.45
C ALA A 114 -2.46 21.88 14.46
N SER A 115 -2.74 22.78 13.50
CA SER A 115 -4.06 23.40 13.44
C SER A 115 -5.11 22.31 13.32
N ARG A 116 -6.31 22.52 13.87
CA ARG A 116 -7.44 21.61 13.64
C ARG A 116 -7.65 21.33 12.13
N ALA A 117 -7.30 22.30 11.29
CA ALA A 117 -7.27 22.16 9.84
C ALA A 117 -6.24 21.11 9.37
N ASP A 118 -5.02 21.07 9.93
CA ASP A 118 -3.98 20.11 9.57
C ASP A 118 -4.35 18.68 9.97
N VAL A 119 -4.97 18.51 11.14
CA VAL A 119 -5.49 17.21 11.59
C VAL A 119 -6.60 16.72 10.67
N VAL A 120 -7.55 17.59 10.28
CA VAL A 120 -8.62 17.23 9.34
C VAL A 120 -8.08 16.88 7.96
N VAL A 121 -7.11 17.66 7.45
CA VAL A 121 -6.45 17.38 6.16
C VAL A 121 -5.66 16.07 6.23
N GLY A 122 -4.95 15.83 7.34
CA GLY A 122 -4.25 14.58 7.59
C GLY A 122 -5.19 13.37 7.65
N ALA A 123 -6.33 13.51 8.34
CA ALA A 123 -7.34 12.47 8.44
C ALA A 123 -8.01 12.17 7.09
N ALA A 124 -8.34 13.22 6.33
CA ALA A 124 -8.87 13.08 4.97
C ALA A 124 -7.87 12.36 4.05
N ALA A 125 -6.57 12.71 4.15
CA ALA A 125 -5.52 12.01 3.41
C ALA A 125 -5.40 10.54 3.85
N ALA A 126 -5.45 10.24 5.15
CA ALA A 126 -5.41 8.86 5.64
C ALA A 126 -6.61 8.02 5.15
N LEU A 127 -7.82 8.59 5.15
CA LEU A 127 -9.02 7.94 4.62
C LEU A 127 -8.94 7.72 3.11
N LEU A 128 -8.45 8.70 2.35
CA LEU A 128 -8.21 8.55 0.92
C LEU A 128 -7.16 7.47 0.64
N GLY A 129 -6.08 7.43 1.44
CA GLY A 129 -5.08 6.37 1.40
C GLY A 129 -5.68 4.99 1.69
N ALA A 130 -6.55 4.88 2.70
CA ALA A 130 -7.25 3.64 3.02
C ALA A 130 -8.17 3.17 1.87
N ALA A 131 -8.88 4.10 1.23
CA ALA A 131 -9.72 3.81 0.07
C ALA A 131 -8.90 3.33 -1.14
N LEU A 132 -7.84 4.06 -1.49
CA LEU A 132 -6.92 3.66 -2.56
C LEU A 132 -6.30 2.28 -2.28
N SER A 133 -5.96 2.00 -1.02
CA SER A 133 -5.46 0.68 -0.64
C SER A 133 -6.47 -0.42 -0.85
N GLY A 134 -7.74 -0.18 -0.49
CA GLY A 134 -8.82 -1.14 -0.72
C GLY A 134 -9.05 -1.40 -2.20
N LEU A 135 -9.04 -0.35 -3.02
CA LEU A 135 -9.13 -0.46 -4.47
C LEU A 135 -7.96 -1.28 -5.05
N GLY A 136 -6.72 -0.93 -4.67
CA GLY A 136 -5.52 -1.64 -5.12
C GLY A 136 -5.51 -3.12 -4.71
N SER A 137 -6.03 -3.43 -3.52
CA SER A 137 -6.21 -4.81 -3.05
C SER A 137 -7.20 -5.59 -3.91
N VAL A 138 -8.38 -5.03 -4.23
CA VAL A 138 -9.38 -5.71 -5.08
C VAL A 138 -8.89 -5.88 -6.53
N LEU A 139 -8.19 -4.88 -7.08
CA LEU A 139 -7.57 -4.98 -8.40
C LEU A 139 -6.46 -6.04 -8.44
N SER A 140 -5.61 -6.08 -7.42
CA SER A 140 -4.55 -7.11 -7.30
C SER A 140 -5.13 -8.50 -7.15
N GLU A 141 -6.22 -8.63 -6.39
CA GLU A 141 -6.95 -9.88 -6.27
C GLU A 141 -7.55 -10.33 -7.60
N ASP A 142 -7.97 -9.41 -8.47
CA ASP A 142 -8.41 -9.78 -9.81
C ASP A 142 -7.33 -10.43 -10.65
N VAL A 143 -6.16 -9.83 -10.69
CA VAL A 143 -5.02 -10.37 -11.44
C VAL A 143 -4.56 -11.72 -10.84
N LEU A 144 -4.54 -11.84 -9.51
CA LEU A 144 -4.05 -13.04 -8.85
C LEU A 144 -5.04 -14.21 -8.85
N VAL A 145 -6.34 -13.94 -8.70
CA VAL A 145 -7.36 -14.98 -8.49
C VAL A 145 -8.11 -15.32 -9.78
N GLN A 146 -8.53 -14.33 -10.58
CA GLN A 146 -9.27 -14.61 -11.82
C GLN A 146 -8.32 -14.96 -12.95
N LYS A 147 -7.23 -14.21 -13.09
CA LYS A 147 -6.24 -14.45 -14.15
C LYS A 147 -5.17 -15.48 -13.77
N GLN A 148 -5.26 -16.05 -12.56
CA GLN A 148 -4.40 -17.12 -12.05
C GLN A 148 -2.89 -16.84 -12.11
N ARG A 149 -2.48 -15.57 -12.18
CA ARG A 149 -1.06 -15.21 -12.31
C ARG A 149 -0.22 -15.69 -11.14
N ASP A 150 1.06 -15.93 -11.39
CA ASP A 150 2.00 -16.26 -10.33
C ASP A 150 2.20 -15.05 -9.39
N VAL A 151 2.12 -15.31 -8.08
CA VAL A 151 2.15 -14.27 -7.05
C VAL A 151 3.50 -13.56 -7.01
N LEU A 152 4.59 -14.31 -7.16
CA LEU A 152 5.93 -13.77 -7.04
C LEU A 152 6.27 -12.94 -8.27
N LEU A 153 5.86 -13.39 -9.46
CA LEU A 153 6.02 -12.62 -10.70
C LEU A 153 5.20 -11.33 -10.66
N PHE A 154 3.92 -11.40 -10.31
CA PHE A 154 3.08 -10.21 -10.17
C PHE A 154 3.61 -9.25 -9.08
N SER A 155 4.06 -9.77 -7.94
CA SER A 155 4.66 -8.95 -6.88
C SER A 155 5.99 -8.30 -7.32
N ALA A 156 6.75 -8.97 -8.19
CA ALA A 156 7.95 -8.39 -8.79
C ALA A 156 7.59 -7.27 -9.78
N GLU A 157 6.58 -7.45 -10.63
CA GLU A 157 6.08 -6.40 -11.54
C GLU A 157 5.61 -5.16 -10.78
N LEU A 158 4.81 -5.34 -9.73
CA LEU A 158 4.38 -4.26 -8.85
C LEU A 158 5.57 -3.53 -8.22
N ALA A 159 6.58 -4.28 -7.77
CA ALA A 159 7.79 -3.69 -7.20
C ALA A 159 8.62 -2.93 -8.25
N ALA A 160 8.69 -3.43 -9.50
CA ALA A 160 9.34 -2.75 -10.61
C ALA A 160 8.62 -1.45 -10.97
N GLY A 161 7.28 -1.48 -11.07
CA GLY A 161 6.46 -0.29 -11.29
C GLY A 161 6.65 0.77 -10.19
N GLY A 162 6.68 0.34 -8.92
CA GLY A 162 6.96 1.24 -7.81
C GLY A 162 8.35 1.88 -7.87
N ILE A 163 9.39 1.12 -8.26
CA ILE A 163 10.74 1.65 -8.47
C ILE A 163 10.76 2.68 -9.60
N LEU A 164 10.06 2.41 -10.70
CA LEU A 164 9.95 3.37 -11.82
C LEU A 164 9.30 4.67 -11.39
N VAL A 165 8.17 4.61 -10.67
CA VAL A 165 7.47 5.82 -10.20
C VAL A 165 8.35 6.63 -9.25
N VAL A 166 9.03 5.97 -8.31
CA VAL A 166 9.96 6.65 -7.38
C VAL A 166 11.16 7.24 -8.13
N GLY A 167 11.70 6.51 -9.12
CA GLY A 167 12.81 6.98 -9.95
C GLY A 167 12.44 8.20 -10.79
N VAL A 168 11.26 8.20 -11.42
CA VAL A 168 10.74 9.36 -12.16
C VAL A 168 10.52 10.55 -11.22
N ASN A 169 9.94 10.33 -10.03
CA ASN A 169 9.78 11.38 -9.04
C ASN A 169 11.12 11.99 -8.60
N LEU A 170 12.16 11.16 -8.44
CA LEU A 170 13.51 11.62 -8.09
C LEU A 170 14.14 12.46 -9.22
N LEU A 171 13.95 12.05 -10.48
CA LEU A 171 14.51 12.73 -11.66
C LEU A 171 13.80 14.04 -11.99
N LEU A 172 12.47 14.07 -11.86
CA LEU A 172 11.63 15.23 -12.18
C LEU A 172 11.43 16.17 -10.97
N ASP A 173 11.95 15.80 -9.82
CA ASP A 173 11.87 16.55 -8.56
C ASP A 173 10.44 17.02 -8.20
N LEU A 174 9.44 16.17 -8.39
CA LEU A 174 8.03 16.57 -8.21
C LEU A 174 7.70 16.94 -6.74
N ASN A 175 8.55 16.52 -5.80
CA ASN A 175 8.42 16.80 -4.37
C ASN A 175 9.40 17.85 -3.84
N GLY A 176 10.34 18.36 -4.64
CA GLY A 176 11.39 19.31 -4.22
C GLY A 176 12.55 18.70 -3.39
N ASP A 177 12.51 17.39 -3.13
CA ASP A 177 13.55 16.65 -2.39
C ASP A 177 14.61 16.02 -3.33
N GLY A 178 14.29 15.86 -4.61
CA GLY A 178 15.09 15.13 -5.59
C GLY A 178 16.36 15.87 -5.99
N THR A 179 16.30 17.19 -6.20
CA THR A 179 17.50 17.99 -6.47
C THR A 179 18.48 18.00 -5.29
N ARG A 180 17.98 18.01 -4.05
CA ARG A 180 18.81 17.91 -2.84
C ARG A 180 19.52 16.57 -2.72
N LEU A 181 18.81 15.47 -2.98
CA LEU A 181 19.34 14.11 -2.91
C LEU A 181 20.30 13.76 -4.06
N LEU A 182 20.03 14.26 -5.27
CA LEU A 182 20.89 14.08 -6.44
C LEU A 182 22.21 14.86 -6.31
N HIS A 183 22.17 16.05 -5.72
CA HIS A 183 23.34 16.90 -5.54
C HIS A 183 24.24 16.41 -4.40
N SER A 184 23.67 15.94 -3.27
CA SER A 184 24.47 15.48 -2.13
C SER A 184 25.13 14.11 -2.34
N ARG A 185 24.73 13.32 -3.36
CA ARG A 185 25.14 11.91 -3.59
C ARG A 185 24.96 10.98 -2.37
N ASP A 186 24.25 11.44 -1.35
CA ASP A 186 24.16 10.81 -0.04
C ASP A 186 22.87 10.00 0.13
N LEU A 187 22.46 9.29 -0.93
CA LEU A 187 21.26 8.45 -0.93
C LEU A 187 21.25 7.41 0.20
N PHE A 188 22.44 7.03 0.68
CA PHE A 188 22.65 6.03 1.72
C PHE A 188 23.32 6.57 2.99
N ALA A 189 23.58 7.87 3.09
CA ALA A 189 24.39 8.42 4.18
C ALA A 189 23.75 8.33 5.58
N LEU A 190 22.42 8.25 5.63
CA LEU A 190 21.66 8.10 6.88
C LEU A 190 21.21 6.66 7.15
N TRP A 191 21.75 5.67 6.41
CA TRP A 191 21.39 4.28 6.61
C TRP A 191 22.03 3.75 7.89
N THR A 192 21.17 3.50 8.86
CA THR A 192 21.51 2.84 10.12
C THR A 192 20.89 1.45 10.15
N PRO A 193 21.42 0.48 10.93
CA PRO A 193 20.82 -0.85 11.05
C PRO A 193 19.33 -0.83 11.46
N SER A 194 18.90 0.19 12.21
CA SER A 194 17.51 0.42 12.58
C SER A 194 16.62 0.78 11.38
N THR A 195 17.14 1.51 10.38
CA THR A 195 16.40 1.84 9.15
C THR A 195 16.23 0.65 8.20
N LEU A 196 17.05 -0.40 8.33
CA LEU A 196 16.88 -1.64 7.56
C LEU A 196 15.66 -2.45 8.03
N LEU A 197 15.31 -2.34 9.31
CA LEU A 197 14.26 -3.16 9.92
C LEU A 197 12.87 -2.91 9.30
N PRO A 198 12.43 -1.65 9.08
CA PRO A 198 11.23 -1.36 8.30
C PRO A 198 11.32 -1.85 6.86
N VAL A 199 12.47 -1.68 6.20
CA VAL A 199 12.64 -2.04 4.78
C VAL A 199 12.49 -3.55 4.57
N VAL A 200 13.10 -4.35 5.43
CA VAL A 200 13.00 -5.82 5.40
C VAL A 200 11.57 -6.25 5.75
N THR A 201 11.00 -5.71 6.83
CA THR A 201 9.66 -6.08 7.29
C THR A 201 8.59 -5.74 6.25
N LEU A 202 8.67 -4.56 5.62
CA LEU A 202 7.76 -4.15 4.55
C LEU A 202 7.93 -4.99 3.27
N GLY A 203 9.17 -5.36 2.94
CA GLY A 203 9.47 -6.24 1.81
C GLY A 203 8.85 -7.63 1.98
N CYS A 204 9.14 -8.28 3.11
CA CYS A 204 8.61 -9.60 3.45
C CYS A 204 7.09 -9.58 3.62
N GLY A 205 6.58 -8.61 4.38
CA GLY A 205 5.13 -8.43 4.59
C GLY A 205 4.39 -8.24 3.28
N GLY A 206 4.95 -7.47 2.34
CA GLY A 206 4.35 -7.27 1.02
C GLY A 206 4.29 -8.53 0.15
N ILE A 207 5.18 -9.51 0.35
CA ILE A 207 5.14 -10.82 -0.33
C ILE A 207 4.09 -11.71 0.35
N LEU A 208 4.11 -11.75 1.69
CA LEU A 208 3.14 -12.50 2.50
C LEU A 208 1.71 -12.09 2.14
N VAL A 209 1.43 -10.79 2.05
CA VAL A 209 0.12 -10.26 1.65
C VAL A 209 -0.27 -10.79 0.27
N GLY A 210 0.63 -10.81 -0.72
CA GLY A 210 0.33 -11.36 -2.04
C GLY A 210 -0.03 -12.85 -2.00
N VAL A 211 0.69 -13.64 -1.20
CA VAL A 211 0.42 -15.08 -1.02
C VAL A 211 -0.94 -15.29 -0.36
N VAL A 212 -1.25 -14.53 0.70
CA VAL A 212 -2.53 -14.59 1.41
C VAL A 212 -3.68 -14.18 0.48
N THR A 213 -3.53 -13.09 -0.29
CA THR A 213 -4.55 -12.65 -1.24
C THR A 213 -4.86 -13.73 -2.29
N LYS A 214 -3.85 -14.44 -2.81
CA LYS A 214 -4.11 -15.55 -3.73
C LYS A 214 -4.81 -16.73 -3.06
N ALA A 215 -4.44 -17.04 -1.82
CA ALA A 215 -4.99 -18.20 -1.10
C ALA A 215 -6.44 -17.97 -0.62
N VAL A 216 -6.75 -16.80 -0.07
CA VAL A 216 -8.02 -16.56 0.64
C VAL A 216 -8.79 -15.31 0.18
N GLY A 217 -8.24 -14.48 -0.70
CA GLY A 217 -8.82 -13.19 -1.09
C GLY A 217 -8.51 -12.07 -0.08
N SER A 218 -8.85 -10.82 -0.42
CA SER A 218 -8.38 -9.64 0.34
C SER A 218 -9.14 -9.35 1.64
N VAL A 219 -10.40 -9.76 1.74
CA VAL A 219 -11.27 -9.61 2.94
C VAL A 219 -11.83 -10.97 3.41
N ARG A 220 -11.68 -11.97 2.53
CA ARG A 220 -12.10 -13.38 2.59
C ARG A 220 -13.60 -13.65 2.46
N LYS A 221 -13.85 -14.67 1.62
CA LYS A 221 -15.10 -15.38 1.26
C LYS A 221 -16.02 -15.66 2.44
#